data_AF-A0A7K3L1X8-F1
#
_entry.id   AF-A0A7K3L1X8-F1
#
_cell.length_a   1.000
_cell.length_b   1.000
_cell.length_c   1.000
_cell.angle_alpha   90.00
_cell.angle_beta   90.00
_cell.angle_gamma   90.00
#
_symmetry.space_group_name_H-M   'P 1'
#
loop_
_entity.id
_entity.type
_entity.pdbx_description
1 polymer ?
#
loop_
_entity_poly.entity_id
_entity_poly.type
_entity_poly.pdbx_seq_one_letter_code
_entity_poly.pdbx_strand_id
1 'polypeptide(L)'
;MASASLTIRIDESLKREASLVAEYYGFDLSSVTRAFYKQMVRERSIPLNLGSYEPNEESLRAIAETDSAIASGSYELYDDAASLLAAAGA
;
A
#
# COMPACT_ATOMS: atom_id res chain seq x y z
N MET A 1 10.74 -18.79 20.05
CA MET A 1 9.63 -17.84 19.84
C MET A 1 8.31 -18.59 19.95
N ALA A 2 7.29 -18.00 20.56
CA ALA A 2 5.98 -18.64 20.68
C ALA A 2 5.37 -18.83 19.29
N SER A 3 5.00 -20.07 18.96
CA SER A 3 4.27 -20.38 17.72
C SER A 3 2.78 -20.22 17.95
N ALA A 4 2.11 -19.44 17.10
CA ALA A 4 0.65 -19.36 17.04
C ALA A 4 0.15 -20.10 15.79
N SER A 5 -0.95 -20.83 15.93
CA SER A 5 -1.64 -21.50 14.82
C SER A 5 -2.77 -20.63 14.29
N LEU A 6 -2.94 -20.62 12.96
CA LEU A 6 -4.05 -19.96 12.29
C LEU A 6 -4.85 -20.99 11.49
N THR A 7 -6.16 -21.07 11.74
CA THR A 7 -7.08 -21.93 11.00
C THR A 7 -8.02 -21.05 10.18
N ILE A 8 -7.95 -21.16 8.85
CA ILE A 8 -8.79 -20.41 7.92
C ILE A 8 -9.71 -21.40 7.20
N ARG A 9 -11.01 -21.10 7.16
CA ARG A 9 -11.98 -21.85 6.37
C ARG A 9 -12.09 -21.22 4.98
N ILE A 10 -11.89 -22.02 3.95
CA ILE A 10 -12.01 -21.63 2.54
C ILE A 10 -12.65 -22.78 1.77
N ASP A 11 -13.28 -22.47 0.64
CA ASP A 11 -13.82 -23.48 -0.27
C ASP A 11 -12.71 -24.36 -0.85
N GLU A 12 -13.04 -25.62 -1.12
CA GLU A 12 -12.05 -26.59 -1.58
C GLU A 12 -11.49 -26.27 -2.98
N SER A 13 -12.33 -25.73 -3.87
CA SER A 13 -11.89 -25.24 -5.18
C SER A 13 -10.89 -24.11 -5.04
N LEU A 14 -11.20 -23.11 -4.21
CA LEU A 14 -10.32 -21.97 -3.95
C LEU A 14 -8.98 -22.41 -3.36
N LYS A 15 -9.00 -23.33 -2.39
CA LYS A 15 -7.77 -23.90 -1.81
C LYS A 15 -6.89 -24.54 -2.88
N ARG A 16 -7.50 -25.33 -3.76
CA ARG A 16 -6.80 -26.07 -4.81
C ARG A 16 -6.18 -25.13 -5.84
N GLU A 17 -6.96 -24.19 -6.35
CA GLU A 17 -6.51 -23.21 -7.34
C GLU A 17 -5.39 -22.33 -6.79
N ALA A 18 -5.54 -21.81 -5.57
CA ALA A 18 -4.50 -21.02 -4.91
C ALA A 18 -3.21 -21.83 -4.66
N SER A 19 -3.33 -23.13 -4.35
CA SER A 19 -2.17 -24.00 -4.16
C SER A 19 -1.38 -24.17 -5.45
N LEU A 20 -2.06 -24.37 -6.59
CA LEU A 20 -1.40 -24.49 -7.91
C LEU A 20 -0.60 -23.22 -8.26
N VAL A 21 -1.14 -22.04 -7.96
CA VAL A 21 -0.45 -20.76 -8.18
C VAL A 21 0.77 -20.65 -7.26
N ALA A 22 0.64 -20.98 -5.97
CA ALA A 22 1.76 -20.94 -5.03
C ALA A 22 2.89 -21.91 -5.46
N GLU A 23 2.53 -23.14 -5.85
CA GLU A 23 3.46 -24.17 -6.29
C GLU A 23 4.20 -23.79 -7.56
N TYR A 24 3.53 -23.12 -8.50
CA TYR A 24 4.17 -22.59 -9.71
C TYR A 24 5.37 -21.67 -9.39
N TYR A 25 5.27 -20.88 -8.32
CA TYR A 25 6.35 -20.02 -7.83
C TYR A 25 7.30 -20.71 -6.82
N GLY A 26 7.12 -22.01 -6.57
CA GLY A 26 7.93 -22.77 -5.61
C GLY A 26 7.58 -22.52 -4.15
N PHE A 27 6.36 -22.04 -3.86
CA PHE A 27 5.87 -21.80 -2.50
C PHE A 27 4.73 -22.74 -2.13
N ASP A 28 4.57 -22.98 -0.82
CA ASP A 28 3.33 -23.53 -0.25
C ASP A 28 2.41 -22.40 0.24
N LEU A 29 1.12 -22.69 0.42
CA LEU A 29 0.13 -21.70 0.91
C LEU A 29 0.51 -21.09 2.27
N SER A 30 1.13 -21.85 3.15
CA SER A 30 1.57 -21.33 4.46
C SER A 30 2.72 -20.34 4.31
N SER A 31 3.63 -20.58 3.37
CA SER A 31 4.73 -19.68 3.04
C SER A 31 4.23 -18.37 2.45
N VAL A 32 3.28 -18.43 1.50
CA VAL A 32 2.62 -17.23 0.95
C VAL A 32 1.85 -16.47 2.04
N THR A 33 1.08 -17.17 2.87
CA THR A 33 0.33 -16.55 3.98
C THR A 33 1.25 -15.87 5.00
N ARG A 34 2.40 -16.49 5.32
CA ARG A 34 3.41 -15.86 6.18
C ARG A 34 4.03 -14.63 5.52
N ALA A 35 4.28 -14.68 4.21
CA ALA A 35 4.81 -13.53 3.47
C ALA A 35 3.80 -12.36 3.47
N PHE A 36 2.51 -12.64 3.29
CA PHE A 36 1.43 -11.67 3.39
C PHE A 36 1.44 -10.93 4.74
N TYR A 37 1.50 -11.66 5.86
CA TYR A 37 1.58 -11.02 7.18
C TYR A 37 2.87 -10.23 7.40
N LYS A 38 4.01 -10.73 6.91
CA LYS A 38 5.28 -9.98 6.98
C LYS A 38 5.20 -8.67 6.20
N GLN A 39 4.54 -8.68 5.04
CA GLN A 39 4.34 -7.47 4.25
C GLN A 39 3.44 -6.47 4.98
N MET A 40 2.33 -6.92 5.59
CA MET A 40 1.48 -6.06 6.41
C MET A 40 2.26 -5.37 7.53
N VAL A 41 3.13 -6.11 8.23
CA VAL A 41 3.95 -5.54 9.30
C VAL A 41 4.96 -4.54 8.76
N ARG A 42 5.59 -4.85 7.62
CA ARG A 42 6.59 -4.00 6.97
C ARG A 42 6.00 -2.69 6.46
N GLU A 43 4.84 -2.76 5.81
CA GLU A 43 4.23 -1.64 5.08
C GLU A 43 3.12 -0.95 5.88
N ARG A 44 2.72 -1.50 7.03
CA ARG A 44 1.62 -1.01 7.87
C ARG A 44 0.30 -0.86 7.10
N SER A 45 0.10 -1.68 6.08
CA SER A 45 -1.06 -1.67 5.19
C SER A 45 -1.50 -3.09 4.87
N ILE A 46 -2.67 -3.25 4.25
CA ILE A 46 -3.14 -4.54 3.72
C ILE A 46 -2.61 -4.65 2.28
N PRO A 47 -1.75 -5.63 1.95
CA PRO A 47 -1.13 -5.75 0.63
C PRO A 47 -2.07 -6.44 -0.37
N LEU A 48 -3.29 -5.91 -0.47
CA LEU A 48 -4.29 -6.28 -1.47
C LEU A 48 -4.75 -4.99 -2.14
N ASN A 49 -4.99 -5.06 -3.44
CA ASN A 49 -5.75 -4.00 -4.10
C ASN A 49 -7.23 -4.19 -3.77
N LEU A 50 -7.71 -3.48 -2.75
CA LEU A 50 -9.10 -3.53 -2.29
C LEU A 50 -10.02 -2.60 -3.11
N GLY A 51 -9.53 -2.00 -4.20
CA GLY A 51 -10.31 -1.11 -5.08
C GLY A 51 -10.76 0.19 -4.41
N SER A 52 -10.21 0.54 -3.24
CA SER A 52 -10.69 1.63 -2.38
C SER A 52 -9.76 2.84 -2.26
N TYR A 53 -8.63 2.85 -2.97
CA TYR A 53 -7.81 4.06 -3.07
C TYR A 53 -8.28 4.92 -4.25
N GLU A 54 -9.53 5.38 -4.17
CA GLU A 54 -9.86 6.66 -4.80
C GLU A 54 -9.44 7.74 -3.79
N PRO A 55 -8.50 8.62 -4.13
CA PRO A 55 -8.20 9.76 -3.27
C PRO A 55 -9.52 10.47 -2.97
N ASN A 56 -9.73 10.86 -1.70
CA ASN A 56 -10.93 11.62 -1.35
C ASN A 56 -10.97 12.95 -2.11
N GLU A 57 -12.13 13.61 -2.16
CA GLU A 57 -12.27 14.86 -2.93
C GLU A 57 -11.24 15.93 -2.56
N GLU A 58 -10.80 15.97 -1.29
CA GLU A 58 -9.74 16.86 -0.82
C GLU A 58 -8.38 16.52 -1.44
N SER A 59 -8.00 15.24 -1.45
CA SER A 59 -6.75 14.77 -2.06
C SER A 59 -6.77 14.97 -3.58
N LEU A 60 -7.90 14.70 -4.24
CA LEU A 60 -8.06 14.97 -5.67
C LEU A 60 -7.92 16.45 -5.99
N ARG A 61 -8.48 17.32 -5.14
CA ARG A 61 -8.35 18.77 -5.28
C ARG A 61 -6.91 19.23 -5.09
N ALA A 62 -6.22 18.74 -4.06
CA ALA A 62 -4.82 19.06 -3.80
C ALA A 62 -3.90 18.66 -4.98
N ILE A 63 -4.15 17.49 -5.58
CA ILE A 63 -3.44 17.04 -6.78
C ILE A 63 -3.72 18.01 -7.95
N ALA A 64 -4.99 18.34 -8.21
CA ALA A 64 -5.36 19.23 -9.31
C ALA A 64 -4.82 20.67 -9.15
N GLU A 65 -4.82 21.20 -7.92
CA GLU A 65 -4.23 22.50 -7.59
C GLU A 65 -2.72 22.49 -7.86
N THR A 66 -2.02 21.43 -7.45
CA THR A 66 -0.58 21.27 -7.66
C THR A 66 -0.24 21.15 -9.15
N ASP A 67 -0.99 20.34 -9.90
CA ASP A 67 -0.80 20.20 -11.35
C ASP A 67 -1.01 21.54 -12.08
N SER A 68 -2.00 22.31 -11.65
CA SER A 68 -2.28 23.65 -12.19
C SER A 68 -1.17 24.65 -11.85
N ALA A 69 -0.63 24.61 -10.63
CA ALA A 69 0.50 25.44 -10.20
C ALA A 69 1.76 25.13 -11.02
N ILE A 70 2.06 23.86 -11.25
CA ILE A 70 3.19 23.41 -12.09
C ILE A 70 3.01 23.90 -13.53
N ALA A 71 1.84 23.69 -14.12
CA ALA A 71 1.57 24.07 -15.51
C ALA A 71 1.61 25.59 -15.74
N SER A 72 1.17 26.38 -14.76
CA SER A 72 1.18 27.85 -14.81
C SER A 72 2.53 28.46 -14.42
N GLY A 73 3.44 27.68 -13.84
CA GLY A 73 4.68 28.20 -13.24
C GLY A 73 4.45 28.98 -11.95
N SER A 74 3.24 28.97 -11.40
CA SER A 74 2.85 29.67 -10.17
C SER A 74 3.01 28.75 -8.96
N TYR A 75 4.25 28.38 -8.67
CA TYR A 75 4.61 27.59 -7.49
C TYR A 75 5.70 28.30 -6.70
N GLU A 76 5.70 28.12 -5.39
CA GLU A 76 6.74 28.66 -4.53
C GLU A 76 7.94 27.72 -4.50
N LEU A 77 9.13 28.28 -4.67
CA LEU A 77 10.39 27.57 -4.53
C LEU A 77 11.04 27.96 -3.22
N TYR A 78 11.71 26.99 -2.61
CA TYR A 78 12.44 27.19 -1.36
C TYR A 78 13.90 26.77 -1.58
N ASP A 79 14.83 27.61 -1.14
CA ASP A 79 16.26 27.40 -1.34
C ASP A 79 16.84 26.36 -0.37
N ASP A 80 16.16 26.08 0.73
CA ASP A 80 16.58 25.12 1.75
C ASP A 80 15.39 24.44 2.47
N ALA A 81 15.68 23.39 3.22
CA ALA A 81 14.65 22.65 3.95
C ALA A 81 14.02 23.47 5.10
N ALA A 82 14.76 24.44 5.67
CA ALA A 82 14.28 25.24 6.79
C ALA A 82 13.20 26.23 6.36
N SER A 83 13.39 26.90 5.23
CA SER A 83 12.44 27.81 4.59
C SER A 83 11.17 27.07 4.15
N LEU A 84 11.30 25.87 3.59
CA LEU A 84 10.15 25.01 3.26
C LEU A 84 9.32 24.63 4.50
N LEU A 85 9.98 24.16 5.57
CA LEU A 85 9.27 23.75 6.79
C LEU A 85 8.57 24.93 7.46
N ALA A 86 9.21 26.10 7.49
CA ALA A 86 8.62 27.33 8.00
C ALA A 86 7.36 27.74 7.22
N ALA A 87 7.36 27.60 5.89
CA ALA A 87 6.20 27.90 5.05
C ALA A 87 5.08 26.84 5.19
N ALA A 88 5.44 25.58 5.41
CA ALA A 88 4.50 24.49 5.65
C ALA A 88 3.84 24.54 7.06
N GLY A 89 4.29 25.44 7.94
CA GLY A 89 3.80 25.53 9.33
C GLY A 89 4.17 24.33 10.20
N ALA A 90 5.25 23.63 9.84
CA ALA A 90 5.75 22.43 10.51
C ALA A 90 6.86 22.72 11.53
#